data_AF-A0A2V6PG70-F1
#
_entry.id   AF-A0A2V6PG70-F1
#
_cell.length_a   1.000
_cell.length_b   1.000
_cell.length_c   1.000
_cell.angle_alpha   90.00
_cell.angle_beta   90.00
_cell.angle_gamma   90.00
#
_symmetry.space_group_name_H-M   'P 1'
#
loop_
_entity.id
_entity.type
_entity.pdbx_description
1 polymer ?
#
loop_
_entity_poly.entity_id
_entity_poly.type
_entity_poly.pdbx_seq_one_letter_code
_entity_poly.pdbx_strand_id
1 'polypeptide(L)'
;MNPIRTAFRFLLLFGSAVAAPLAATNAEKPLSLHPDNPHYFLFRGKPTVLITSGEHYGAVLNLDFDYVKYLDTLAKDGLNLTRTFSGAYAEPYGAFNIASNTLAPPPNRFLCPWARSDTPGYANGGNKFDLTKWDDAYFKRLKDFITQAGRRGIVVEMNLFCPMYEESQWRLSPQNAINNINGIGGIARTNVYTLDKSDGLLAVQEALVRKVVTELNEFDNVYYEICNEPYFGGVTLEWQHRVADLIVDTEKEVGSAPHVGGYHLISQNIANNKAKVENPHPAVSILNFHYASPPDTIAMNYALNKVIGDNETGFRGTNDLPYRVEAWQFILAGGGLFNHLDYSFVAGHEDGTFVYPAKQPGGGNPAFRRQMKVLKDFINSLDFLRMKPLPSVVTNKAFAGVTSRVLADPGNAYAIYLAPGDEKSAPREAVIALELPAGAYRAEWVDPLTGSVNKRETARSRNGFVVLTSPPYREDIALKV
;
A
#
# COMPACT_ATOMS: atom_id res chain seq x y z
N MET A 1 77.29 31.50 48.95
CA MET A 1 76.11 32.34 48.66
C MET A 1 75.12 31.52 47.85
N ASN A 2 73.85 31.53 48.27
CA ASN A 2 72.75 30.59 47.95
C ASN A 2 72.64 30.05 46.51
N PRO A 3 72.41 28.74 46.32
CA PRO A 3 71.77 28.20 45.12
C PRO A 3 70.26 28.03 45.33
N ILE A 4 69.46 28.69 44.50
CA ILE A 4 68.00 28.53 44.45
C ILE A 4 67.69 27.28 43.61
N ARG A 5 66.99 26.32 44.24
CA ARG A 5 66.46 25.10 43.62
C ARG A 5 65.17 25.42 42.87
N THR A 6 65.12 25.16 41.57
CA THR A 6 63.89 25.18 40.76
C THR A 6 63.38 23.75 40.61
N ALA A 7 62.21 23.46 41.18
CA ALA A 7 61.55 22.16 41.09
C ALA A 7 60.67 22.11 39.82
N PHE A 8 60.95 21.17 38.93
CA PHE A 8 60.05 20.79 37.83
C PHE A 8 59.00 19.79 38.37
N ARG A 9 57.72 20.18 38.37
CA ARG A 9 56.59 19.26 38.61
C ARG A 9 56.13 18.69 37.27
N PHE A 10 56.15 17.35 37.16
CA PHE A 10 55.46 16.60 36.11
C PHE A 10 53.95 16.72 36.32
N LEU A 11 53.21 17.19 35.31
CA LEU A 11 51.75 17.06 35.24
C LEU A 11 51.41 15.70 34.59
N LEU A 12 50.79 14.81 35.35
CA LEU A 12 50.10 13.63 34.83
C LEU A 12 48.74 14.06 34.27
N LEU A 13 48.57 13.97 32.95
CA LEU A 13 47.28 14.09 32.27
C LEU A 13 46.55 12.75 32.37
N PHE A 14 45.52 12.67 33.22
CA PHE A 14 44.52 11.62 33.15
C PHE A 14 43.61 11.87 31.94
N GLY A 15 43.79 11.08 30.88
CA GLY A 15 42.88 11.05 29.74
C GLY A 15 41.61 10.28 30.11
N SER A 16 40.50 11.00 30.29
CA SER A 16 39.17 10.42 30.41
C SER A 16 38.73 9.88 29.05
N ALA A 17 38.80 8.57 28.85
CA ALA A 17 38.19 7.92 27.70
C ALA A 17 36.66 8.02 27.82
N VAL A 18 36.05 8.90 27.03
CA VAL A 18 34.59 8.95 26.87
C VAL A 18 34.18 7.73 26.05
N ALA A 19 33.69 6.69 26.73
CA ALA A 19 33.01 5.59 26.07
C ALA A 19 31.74 6.14 25.41
N ALA A 20 31.73 6.21 24.08
CA ALA A 20 30.51 6.46 23.32
C ALA A 20 29.52 5.32 23.65
N PRO A 21 28.25 5.61 23.99
CA PRO A 21 27.27 4.57 24.17
C PRO A 21 27.11 3.85 22.83
N LEU A 22 27.35 2.54 22.79
CA LEU A 22 26.84 1.72 21.70
C LEU A 22 25.33 1.98 21.65
N ALA A 23 24.87 2.59 20.57
CA ALA A 23 23.46 2.58 20.25
C ALA A 23 23.05 1.10 20.18
N ALA A 24 22.25 0.65 21.14
CA ALA A 24 21.55 -0.61 20.99
C ALA A 24 20.77 -0.49 19.68
N THR A 25 21.14 -1.31 18.69
CA THR A 25 20.33 -1.52 17.51
C THR A 25 19.01 -2.07 18.04
N ASN A 26 17.99 -1.23 18.22
CA ASN A 26 16.64 -1.72 18.40
C ASN A 26 16.40 -2.65 17.21
N ALA A 27 16.17 -3.94 17.47
CA ALA A 27 15.61 -4.80 16.45
C ALA A 27 14.37 -4.07 15.91
N GLU A 28 14.38 -3.70 14.63
CA GLU A 28 13.33 -2.87 14.05
C GLU A 28 12.03 -3.67 14.12
N LYS A 29 11.03 -3.14 14.84
CA LYS A 29 9.71 -3.78 14.93
C LYS A 29 9.06 -3.78 13.54
N PRO A 30 8.29 -4.81 13.18
CA PRO A 30 7.50 -4.78 11.97
C PRO A 30 6.59 -3.57 11.93
N LEU A 31 6.18 -3.19 10.72
CA LEU A 31 5.04 -2.34 10.49
C LEU A 31 3.89 -2.77 11.41
N SER A 32 3.36 -1.84 12.20
CA SER A 32 2.23 -2.09 13.08
C SER A 32 1.15 -1.03 12.90
N LEU A 33 -0.04 -1.28 13.44
CA LEU A 33 -0.98 -0.19 13.71
C LEU A 33 -0.36 0.77 14.73
N HIS A 34 -0.62 2.07 14.59
CA HIS A 34 -0.12 3.05 15.55
C HIS A 34 -0.90 2.90 16.87
N PRO A 35 -0.23 2.81 18.04
CA PRO A 35 -0.90 2.55 19.31
C PRO A 35 -1.88 3.66 19.72
N ASP A 36 -1.57 4.92 19.43
CA ASP A 36 -2.43 6.06 19.78
C ASP A 36 -3.57 6.29 18.79
N ASN A 37 -3.42 5.83 17.54
CA ASN A 37 -4.42 5.99 16.49
C ASN A 37 -4.33 4.84 15.47
N PRO A 38 -5.08 3.74 15.66
CA PRO A 38 -4.94 2.53 14.86
C PRO A 38 -5.53 2.66 13.44
N HIS A 39 -5.99 3.84 13.03
CA HIS A 39 -6.29 4.16 11.63
C HIS A 39 -5.05 4.39 10.78
N TYR A 40 -3.89 4.53 11.41
CA TYR A 40 -2.61 4.76 10.76
C TYR A 40 -1.56 3.75 11.21
N PHE A 41 -0.43 3.76 10.52
CA PHE A 41 0.67 2.85 10.79
C PHE A 41 1.76 3.47 11.66
N LEU A 42 2.53 2.61 12.33
CA LEU A 42 3.82 2.93 12.89
C LEU A 42 4.87 2.09 12.15
N PHE A 43 5.81 2.75 11.49
CA PHE A 43 6.90 2.09 10.78
C PHE A 43 8.23 2.69 11.22
N ARG A 44 9.12 1.86 11.78
CA ARG A 44 10.43 2.27 12.31
C ARG A 44 10.36 3.51 13.23
N GLY A 45 9.37 3.51 14.12
CA GLY A 45 9.14 4.60 15.08
C GLY A 45 8.48 5.86 14.50
N LYS A 46 8.05 5.84 13.23
CA LYS A 46 7.43 6.99 12.56
C LYS A 46 5.94 6.71 12.27
N PRO A 47 5.04 7.59 12.69
CA PRO A 47 3.66 7.60 12.20
C PRO A 47 3.65 7.64 10.67
N THR A 48 2.88 6.77 10.04
CA THR A 48 2.95 6.55 8.59
C THR A 48 1.56 6.35 7.97
N VAL A 49 1.35 7.01 6.84
CA VAL A 49 0.31 6.67 5.84
C VAL A 49 1.03 6.01 4.66
N LEU A 50 0.46 4.94 4.11
CA LEU A 50 1.03 4.23 2.97
C LEU A 50 0.40 4.73 1.67
N ILE A 51 1.21 5.33 0.79
CA ILE A 51 0.74 5.93 -0.46
C ILE A 51 1.68 5.52 -1.57
N THR A 52 1.11 4.95 -2.64
CA THR A 52 1.88 4.58 -3.83
C THR A 52 1.07 4.62 -5.12
N SER A 53 1.80 4.45 -6.21
CA SER A 53 1.37 4.29 -7.59
C SER A 53 2.36 3.31 -8.20
N GLY A 54 2.05 2.02 -8.08
CA GLY A 54 2.98 0.91 -8.28
C GLY A 54 2.66 0.06 -9.50
N GLU A 55 3.57 -0.85 -9.85
CA GLU A 55 3.39 -1.77 -10.98
C GLU A 55 2.24 -2.78 -10.77
N HIS A 56 1.83 -3.47 -11.84
CA HIS A 56 0.74 -4.44 -11.85
C HIS A 56 1.16 -5.82 -11.29
N TYR A 57 1.60 -5.84 -10.03
CA TYR A 57 1.80 -7.03 -9.18
C TYR A 57 2.86 -8.07 -9.57
N GLY A 58 3.51 -7.90 -10.72
CA GLY A 58 4.39 -8.87 -11.34
C GLY A 58 5.87 -8.77 -10.97
N ALA A 59 6.27 -7.83 -10.11
CA ALA A 59 7.69 -7.50 -9.89
C ALA A 59 8.58 -8.70 -9.52
N VAL A 60 8.05 -9.64 -8.73
CA VAL A 60 8.80 -10.84 -8.31
C VAL A 60 8.68 -11.97 -9.33
N LEU A 61 7.46 -12.27 -9.80
CA LEU A 61 7.18 -13.44 -10.65
C LEU A 61 7.61 -13.28 -12.12
N ASN A 62 7.84 -12.04 -12.57
CA ASN A 62 8.29 -11.75 -13.91
C ASN A 62 9.82 -11.61 -13.93
N LEU A 63 10.50 -12.58 -14.55
CA LEU A 63 11.97 -12.61 -14.62
C LEU A 63 12.57 -11.49 -15.47
N ASP A 64 11.77 -10.83 -16.31
CA ASP A 64 12.22 -9.71 -17.13
C ASP A 64 12.09 -8.36 -16.42
N PHE A 65 11.41 -8.31 -15.27
CA PHE A 65 11.22 -7.08 -14.52
C PHE A 65 12.40 -6.78 -13.59
N ASP A 66 13.05 -5.63 -13.78
CA ASP A 66 14.08 -5.12 -12.87
C ASP A 66 13.44 -4.40 -11.67
N TYR A 67 13.13 -5.17 -10.62
CA TYR A 67 12.52 -4.59 -9.43
C TYR A 67 13.44 -3.63 -8.67
N VAL A 68 14.76 -3.66 -8.86
CA VAL A 68 15.67 -2.72 -8.18
C VAL A 68 15.47 -1.33 -8.78
N LYS A 69 15.48 -1.24 -10.11
CA LYS A 69 15.19 0.02 -10.83
C LYS A 69 13.78 0.54 -10.54
N TYR A 70 12.80 -0.35 -10.44
CA TYR A 70 11.44 -0.01 -10.03
C TYR A 70 11.39 0.60 -8.62
N LEU A 71 12.00 -0.07 -7.64
CA LEU A 71 12.01 0.41 -6.26
C LEU A 71 12.80 1.72 -6.10
N ASP A 72 13.90 1.90 -6.85
CA ASP A 72 14.61 3.18 -6.94
C ASP A 72 13.71 4.30 -7.46
N THR A 73 12.85 3.98 -8.44
CA THR A 73 11.91 4.94 -9.03
C THR A 73 10.82 5.33 -8.04
N LEU A 74 10.20 4.35 -7.36
CA LEU A 74 9.23 4.63 -6.29
C LEU A 74 9.84 5.50 -5.18
N ALA A 75 11.05 5.16 -4.73
CA ALA A 75 11.75 5.89 -3.67
C ALA A 75 12.06 7.33 -4.09
N LYS A 76 12.56 7.52 -5.33
CA LYS A 76 12.82 8.83 -5.92
C LYS A 76 11.57 9.69 -6.00
N ASP A 77 10.44 9.08 -6.37
CA ASP A 77 9.15 9.76 -6.43
C ASP A 77 8.48 9.90 -5.05
N GLY A 78 9.14 9.45 -3.98
CA GLY A 78 8.71 9.63 -2.60
C GLY A 78 7.59 8.70 -2.14
N LEU A 79 7.32 7.61 -2.87
CA LEU A 79 6.30 6.61 -2.55
C LEU A 79 6.85 5.59 -1.54
N ASN A 80 6.00 5.00 -0.71
CA ASN A 80 6.43 4.11 0.41
C ASN A 80 5.69 2.78 0.51
N LEU A 81 4.98 2.38 -0.55
CA LEU A 81 4.29 1.09 -0.63
C LEU A 81 4.54 0.47 -2.01
N THR A 82 4.52 -0.85 -2.08
CA THR A 82 4.32 -1.59 -3.32
C THR A 82 3.55 -2.86 -3.02
N ARG A 83 2.81 -3.37 -4.00
CA ARG A 83 2.04 -4.62 -3.91
C ARG A 83 2.59 -5.61 -4.91
N THR A 84 2.81 -6.87 -4.51
CA THR A 84 3.27 -7.95 -5.41
C THR A 84 2.50 -9.23 -5.12
N PHE A 85 2.27 -10.04 -6.16
CA PHE A 85 1.58 -11.33 -6.02
C PHE A 85 2.59 -12.45 -5.82
N SER A 86 2.18 -13.50 -5.08
CA SER A 86 3.01 -14.65 -4.70
C SER A 86 3.47 -15.53 -5.86
N GLY A 87 2.96 -15.32 -7.09
CA GLY A 87 3.12 -16.27 -8.18
C GLY A 87 2.20 -17.49 -8.09
N ALA A 88 1.25 -17.56 -7.15
CA ALA A 88 0.16 -18.54 -7.19
C ALA A 88 -0.83 -18.28 -8.35
N TYR A 89 -0.81 -17.06 -8.88
CA TYR A 89 -1.63 -16.55 -9.97
C TYR A 89 -0.74 -15.77 -10.95
N ALA A 90 -1.05 -15.90 -12.24
CA ALA A 90 -0.48 -15.12 -13.33
C ALA A 90 -1.52 -14.96 -14.43
N GLU A 91 -1.35 -13.94 -15.27
CA GLU A 91 -2.32 -13.60 -16.31
C GLU A 91 -1.86 -14.04 -17.70
N PRO A 92 -2.79 -14.34 -18.62
CA PRO A 92 -2.46 -14.50 -20.02
C PRO A 92 -2.09 -13.16 -20.65
N TYR A 93 -1.29 -13.21 -21.70
CA TYR A 93 -0.98 -12.02 -22.49
C TYR A 93 -2.26 -11.34 -22.99
N GLY A 94 -2.35 -10.02 -22.80
CA GLY A 94 -3.49 -9.19 -23.20
C GLY A 94 -4.69 -9.22 -22.24
N ALA A 95 -4.58 -9.89 -21.08
CA ALA A 95 -5.59 -9.84 -20.03
C ALA A 95 -5.97 -8.40 -19.69
N PHE A 96 -7.28 -8.17 -19.51
CA PHE A 96 -7.87 -6.87 -19.14
C PHE A 96 -7.54 -5.71 -20.10
N ASN A 97 -7.09 -6.00 -21.31
CA ASN A 97 -6.58 -5.02 -22.27
C ASN A 97 -5.38 -4.20 -21.76
N ILE A 98 -4.62 -4.75 -20.81
CA ILE A 98 -3.41 -4.11 -20.28
C ILE A 98 -2.25 -4.35 -21.24
N ALA A 99 -1.70 -3.27 -21.80
CA ALA A 99 -0.48 -3.33 -22.59
C ALA A 99 0.73 -3.69 -21.71
N SER A 100 1.55 -4.64 -22.17
CA SER A 100 2.83 -5.00 -21.52
C SER A 100 2.69 -5.33 -20.02
N ASN A 101 1.62 -6.04 -19.66
CA ASN A 101 1.27 -6.41 -18.30
C ASN A 101 2.39 -7.17 -17.57
N THR A 102 2.84 -6.66 -16.41
CA THR A 102 3.89 -7.27 -15.59
C THR A 102 3.46 -8.61 -14.98
N LEU A 103 2.17 -8.81 -14.71
CA LEU A 103 1.58 -10.07 -14.21
C LEU A 103 1.38 -11.14 -15.30
N ALA A 104 1.65 -10.79 -16.57
CA ALA A 104 1.59 -11.71 -17.71
C ALA A 104 2.99 -11.94 -18.30
N PRO A 105 3.91 -12.59 -17.57
CA PRO A 105 5.27 -12.81 -18.03
C PRO A 105 5.32 -13.63 -19.34
N PRO A 106 6.26 -13.33 -20.24
CA PRO A 106 6.44 -14.09 -21.47
C PRO A 106 6.72 -15.59 -21.23
N PRO A 107 6.60 -16.45 -22.26
CA PRO A 107 6.88 -17.86 -22.12
C PRO A 107 8.27 -18.15 -21.55
N ASN A 108 8.35 -19.06 -20.59
CA ASN A 108 9.56 -19.39 -19.81
C ASN A 108 10.13 -18.24 -18.95
N ARG A 109 9.41 -17.13 -18.77
CA ARG A 109 9.82 -16.00 -17.92
C ARG A 109 9.00 -15.86 -16.64
N PHE A 110 8.09 -16.80 -16.40
CA PHE A 110 7.34 -16.92 -15.15
C PHE A 110 8.10 -17.71 -14.09
N LEU A 111 8.33 -17.06 -12.95
CA LEU A 111 8.88 -17.64 -11.73
C LEU A 111 7.79 -17.69 -10.65
N CYS A 112 7.65 -18.81 -9.95
CA CYS A 112 6.64 -18.99 -8.91
C CYS A 112 7.20 -19.84 -7.75
N PRO A 113 6.45 -20.01 -6.64
CA PRO A 113 6.95 -20.70 -5.45
C PRO A 113 7.34 -22.16 -5.66
N TRP A 114 6.71 -22.85 -6.61
CA TRP A 114 6.91 -24.29 -6.83
C TRP A 114 7.96 -24.55 -7.91
N ALA A 115 8.84 -25.50 -7.64
CA ALA A 115 9.91 -25.87 -8.56
C ALA A 115 9.36 -26.50 -9.84
N ARG A 116 10.08 -26.28 -10.95
CA ARG A 116 9.88 -27.02 -12.19
C ARG A 116 10.30 -28.49 -12.00
N SER A 117 9.55 -29.40 -12.60
CA SER A 117 9.89 -30.81 -12.76
C SER A 117 10.72 -31.03 -14.02
N ASP A 118 11.03 -32.29 -14.34
CA ASP A 118 11.65 -32.70 -15.61
C ASP A 118 10.62 -33.02 -16.71
N THR A 119 9.32 -32.88 -16.43
CA THR A 119 8.24 -33.21 -17.39
C THR A 119 7.83 -31.96 -18.18
N PRO A 120 7.94 -31.93 -19.52
CA PRO A 120 7.48 -30.80 -20.33
C PRO A 120 5.95 -30.64 -20.27
N GLY A 121 5.45 -29.42 -20.52
CA GLY A 121 4.03 -29.19 -20.78
C GLY A 121 3.34 -28.15 -19.91
N TYR A 122 4.07 -27.17 -19.35
CA TYR A 122 3.43 -25.99 -18.77
C TYR A 122 2.77 -25.13 -19.87
N ALA A 123 1.55 -24.65 -19.61
CA ALA A 123 0.76 -23.89 -20.58
C ALA A 123 1.44 -22.60 -21.09
N ASN A 124 2.29 -21.95 -20.29
CA ASN A 124 3.09 -20.79 -20.70
C ASN A 124 4.58 -21.14 -20.93
N GLY A 125 4.87 -22.37 -21.37
CA GLY A 125 6.19 -22.81 -21.82
C GLY A 125 7.07 -23.46 -20.75
N GLY A 126 7.82 -24.49 -21.14
CA GLY A 126 8.75 -25.21 -20.26
C GLY A 126 8.10 -26.39 -19.54
N ASN A 127 8.71 -26.80 -18.43
CA ASN A 127 8.31 -27.99 -17.68
C ASN A 127 7.17 -27.72 -16.71
N LYS A 128 6.35 -28.74 -16.43
CA LYS A 128 5.33 -28.74 -15.37
C LYS A 128 5.97 -28.53 -14.00
N PHE A 129 5.17 -28.14 -13.01
CA PHE A 129 5.59 -27.92 -11.63
C PHE A 129 5.47 -29.17 -10.76
N ASP A 130 6.30 -29.25 -9.72
CA ASP A 130 6.13 -30.18 -8.61
C ASP A 130 5.67 -29.38 -7.38
N LEU A 131 4.38 -29.48 -7.06
CA LEU A 131 3.75 -28.74 -5.95
C LEU A 131 4.25 -29.17 -4.57
N THR A 132 5.07 -30.23 -4.48
CA THR A 132 5.70 -30.68 -3.22
C THR A 132 7.11 -30.12 -3.03
N LYS A 133 7.66 -29.39 -4.02
CA LYS A 133 9.01 -28.83 -3.99
C LYS A 133 9.00 -27.32 -4.17
N TRP A 134 9.76 -26.63 -3.34
CA TRP A 134 9.95 -25.19 -3.42
C TRP A 134 11.03 -24.84 -4.45
N ASP A 135 10.84 -23.73 -5.15
CA ASP A 135 11.86 -23.13 -6.01
C ASP A 135 12.74 -22.17 -5.20
N ASP A 136 13.99 -22.57 -4.92
CA ASP A 136 14.93 -21.75 -4.16
C ASP A 136 15.26 -20.42 -4.85
N ALA A 137 15.21 -20.36 -6.19
CA ALA A 137 15.45 -19.13 -6.92
C ALA A 137 14.29 -18.13 -6.75
N TYR A 138 13.05 -18.62 -6.69
CA TYR A 138 11.89 -17.80 -6.32
C TYR A 138 12.05 -17.18 -4.94
N PHE A 139 12.30 -17.99 -3.90
CA PHE A 139 12.39 -17.45 -2.54
C PHE A 139 13.61 -16.56 -2.34
N LYS A 140 14.73 -16.84 -3.03
CA LYS A 140 15.88 -15.92 -3.07
C LYS A 140 15.49 -14.58 -3.70
N ARG A 141 14.77 -14.60 -4.84
CA ARG A 141 14.33 -13.38 -5.53
C ARG A 141 13.33 -12.58 -4.71
N LEU A 142 12.37 -13.25 -4.06
CA LEU A 142 11.39 -12.63 -3.17
C LEU A 142 12.09 -11.93 -2.00
N LYS A 143 12.99 -12.62 -1.28
CA LYS A 143 13.71 -12.02 -0.16
C LYS A 143 14.60 -10.85 -0.57
N ASP A 144 15.25 -10.92 -1.74
CA ASP A 144 15.98 -9.77 -2.27
C ASP A 144 15.04 -8.60 -2.57
N PHE A 145 13.89 -8.82 -3.20
CA PHE A 145 12.88 -7.78 -3.41
C PHE A 145 12.45 -7.10 -2.10
N ILE A 146 12.11 -7.87 -1.06
CA ILE A 146 11.74 -7.31 0.25
C ILE A 146 12.91 -6.53 0.88
N THR A 147 14.12 -7.08 0.82
CA THR A 147 15.34 -6.41 1.30
C THR A 147 15.57 -5.06 0.60
N GLN A 148 15.45 -5.04 -0.73
CA GLN A 148 15.65 -3.85 -1.54
C GLN A 148 14.58 -2.79 -1.27
N ALA A 149 13.33 -3.21 -1.06
CA ALA A 149 12.25 -2.32 -0.66
C ALA A 149 12.53 -1.72 0.74
N GLY A 150 12.94 -2.55 1.71
CA GLY A 150 13.22 -2.14 3.08
C GLY A 150 14.37 -1.14 3.19
N ARG A 151 15.41 -1.27 2.36
CA ARG A 151 16.52 -0.30 2.26
C ARG A 151 16.05 1.09 1.80
N ARG A 152 14.92 1.17 1.11
CA ARG A 152 14.32 2.40 0.59
C ARG A 152 13.16 2.90 1.45
N GLY A 153 12.87 2.23 2.56
CA GLY A 153 11.72 2.55 3.42
C GLY A 153 10.37 2.29 2.75
N ILE A 154 10.32 1.33 1.81
CA ILE A 154 9.11 0.91 1.12
C ILE A 154 8.56 -0.34 1.81
N VAL A 155 7.30 -0.27 2.20
CA VAL A 155 6.52 -1.41 2.70
C VAL A 155 6.04 -2.25 1.51
N VAL A 156 6.02 -3.57 1.67
CA VAL A 156 5.50 -4.51 0.69
C VAL A 156 4.21 -5.15 1.18
N GLU A 157 3.14 -5.00 0.40
CA GLU A 157 1.97 -5.86 0.47
C GLU A 157 2.28 -7.17 -0.26
N MET A 158 2.38 -8.27 0.48
CA MET A 158 2.52 -9.61 -0.05
C MET A 158 1.13 -10.23 -0.24
N ASN A 159 0.58 -10.12 -1.45
CA ASN A 159 -0.71 -10.71 -1.80
C ASN A 159 -0.55 -12.21 -2.07
N LEU A 160 -1.13 -13.03 -1.19
CA LEU A 160 -0.91 -14.48 -1.19
C LEU A 160 -1.66 -15.18 -2.32
N PHE A 161 -2.90 -14.79 -2.59
CA PHE A 161 -3.77 -15.46 -3.55
C PHE A 161 -4.62 -14.49 -4.37
N CYS A 162 -5.21 -14.98 -5.45
CA CYS A 162 -6.13 -14.26 -6.32
C CYS A 162 -7.09 -15.29 -6.94
N PRO A 163 -8.41 -15.01 -7.04
CA PRO A 163 -9.37 -15.87 -7.72
C PRO A 163 -9.00 -16.03 -9.18
N MET A 164 -9.46 -17.13 -9.76
CA MET A 164 -9.40 -17.36 -11.19
C MET A 164 -10.64 -16.71 -11.84
N TYR A 165 -10.50 -15.52 -12.42
CA TYR A 165 -11.62 -14.79 -13.03
C TYR A 165 -12.23 -15.54 -14.22
N GLU A 166 -11.39 -16.12 -15.07
CA GLU A 166 -11.77 -16.93 -16.22
C GLU A 166 -10.93 -18.22 -16.33
N GLU A 167 -11.31 -19.09 -17.25
CA GLU A 167 -10.57 -20.33 -17.54
C GLU A 167 -9.16 -20.06 -18.10
N SER A 168 -8.95 -18.91 -18.74
CA SER A 168 -7.66 -18.55 -19.32
C SER A 168 -6.59 -18.37 -18.23
N GLN A 169 -6.91 -17.72 -17.11
CA GLN A 169 -6.00 -17.65 -15.95
C GLN A 169 -5.87 -19.00 -15.26
N TRP A 170 -6.97 -19.75 -15.10
CA TRP A 170 -6.90 -21.06 -14.45
C TRP A 170 -5.97 -22.03 -15.19
N ARG A 171 -6.00 -22.01 -16.53
CA ARG A 171 -5.09 -22.80 -17.38
C ARG A 171 -3.62 -22.44 -17.22
N LEU A 172 -3.28 -21.28 -16.66
CA LEU A 172 -1.90 -20.86 -16.40
C LEU A 172 -1.43 -21.15 -14.98
N SER A 173 -2.34 -21.48 -14.06
CA SER A 173 -1.96 -21.70 -12.66
C SER A 173 -1.10 -22.97 -12.51
N PRO A 174 -0.01 -22.92 -11.73
CA PRO A 174 0.71 -24.13 -11.30
C PRO A 174 -0.19 -25.15 -10.61
N GLN A 175 -1.25 -24.69 -9.94
CA GLN A 175 -2.21 -25.51 -9.21
C GLN A 175 -3.20 -26.25 -10.13
N ASN A 176 -3.26 -25.93 -11.42
CA ASN A 176 -4.09 -26.67 -12.37
C ASN A 176 -3.43 -28.02 -12.70
N ALA A 177 -4.19 -29.12 -12.67
CA ALA A 177 -3.70 -30.48 -12.93
C ALA A 177 -2.94 -30.63 -14.26
N ILE A 178 -3.22 -29.79 -15.27
CA ILE A 178 -2.49 -29.84 -16.54
C ILE A 178 -1.03 -29.38 -16.37
N ASN A 179 -0.76 -28.50 -15.40
CA ASN A 179 0.51 -27.81 -15.21
C ASN A 179 1.39 -28.40 -14.12
N ASN A 180 0.91 -29.38 -13.34
CA ASN A 180 1.70 -30.05 -12.31
C ASN A 180 1.82 -31.56 -12.56
N ILE A 181 2.82 -32.18 -11.92
CA ILE A 181 3.03 -33.64 -11.97
C ILE A 181 2.32 -34.38 -10.84
N ASN A 182 1.77 -33.67 -9.87
CA ASN A 182 1.14 -34.24 -8.68
C ASN A 182 -0.27 -34.77 -8.98
N GLY A 183 -0.87 -34.39 -10.12
CA GLY A 183 -2.16 -34.88 -10.59
C GLY A 183 -3.36 -34.31 -9.84
N ILE A 184 -3.17 -33.22 -9.10
CA ILE A 184 -4.22 -32.54 -8.31
C ILE A 184 -4.62 -31.22 -8.95
N GLY A 185 -5.82 -30.74 -8.61
CA GLY A 185 -6.41 -29.54 -9.18
C GLY A 185 -7.18 -29.82 -10.48
N GLY A 186 -7.78 -31.01 -10.59
CA GLY A 186 -8.66 -31.41 -11.69
C GLY A 186 -10.08 -30.87 -11.52
N ILE A 187 -10.23 -29.63 -11.06
CA ILE A 187 -11.49 -29.04 -10.59
C ILE A 187 -11.88 -27.79 -11.37
N ALA A 188 -13.15 -27.41 -11.21
CA ALA A 188 -13.63 -26.11 -11.67
C ALA A 188 -12.85 -24.98 -10.99
N ARG A 189 -12.54 -23.92 -11.75
CA ARG A 189 -11.77 -22.76 -11.25
C ARG A 189 -12.40 -22.08 -10.02
N THR A 190 -13.71 -22.24 -9.82
CA THR A 190 -14.46 -21.70 -8.69
C THR A 190 -14.34 -22.51 -7.40
N ASN A 191 -13.71 -23.68 -7.45
CA ASN A 191 -13.54 -24.57 -6.30
C ASN A 191 -12.12 -24.52 -5.72
N VAL A 192 -11.20 -23.78 -6.36
CA VAL A 192 -9.77 -23.72 -6.00
C VAL A 192 -9.57 -23.28 -4.55
N TYR A 193 -10.30 -22.25 -4.12
CA TYR A 193 -10.18 -21.64 -2.79
C TYR A 193 -11.40 -21.97 -1.91
N THR A 194 -11.58 -23.27 -1.68
CA THR A 194 -12.63 -23.83 -0.83
C THR A 194 -12.01 -24.82 0.15
N LEU A 195 -12.66 -25.04 1.30
CA LEU A 195 -12.19 -26.02 2.27
C LEU A 195 -12.52 -27.46 1.87
N ASP A 196 -13.61 -27.67 1.12
CA ASP A 196 -14.23 -28.99 0.89
C ASP A 196 -14.13 -29.50 -0.56
N LYS A 197 -13.86 -28.63 -1.54
CA LYS A 197 -13.88 -28.97 -2.98
C LYS A 197 -12.56 -28.75 -3.71
N SER A 198 -11.49 -28.47 -2.97
CA SER A 198 -10.19 -28.05 -3.53
C SER A 198 -9.33 -29.18 -4.09
N ASP A 199 -9.78 -30.44 -4.07
CA ASP A 199 -9.07 -31.58 -4.68
C ASP A 199 -7.59 -31.68 -4.25
N GLY A 200 -7.34 -31.57 -2.93
CA GLY A 200 -5.99 -31.60 -2.36
C GLY A 200 -5.23 -30.28 -2.45
N LEU A 201 -5.71 -29.28 -3.19
CA LEU A 201 -5.05 -27.97 -3.30
C LEU A 201 -5.03 -27.20 -1.98
N LEU A 202 -5.99 -27.41 -1.07
CA LEU A 202 -5.95 -26.78 0.26
C LEU A 202 -4.62 -27.05 0.96
N ALA A 203 -4.13 -28.29 0.95
CA ALA A 203 -2.85 -28.62 1.59
C ALA A 203 -1.66 -27.91 0.93
N VAL A 204 -1.69 -27.74 -0.40
CA VAL A 204 -0.67 -27.01 -1.15
C VAL A 204 -0.70 -25.51 -0.83
N GLN A 205 -1.90 -24.94 -0.72
CA GLN A 205 -2.12 -23.55 -0.36
C GLN A 205 -1.66 -23.28 1.08
N GLU A 206 -2.00 -24.16 2.02
CA GLU A 206 -1.54 -24.06 3.40
C GLU A 206 -0.01 -24.16 3.51
N ALA A 207 0.60 -25.09 2.76
CA ALA A 207 2.06 -25.19 2.69
C ALA A 207 2.70 -23.91 2.13
N LEU A 208 2.09 -23.29 1.12
CA LEU A 208 2.57 -22.02 0.57
C LEU A 208 2.51 -20.89 1.60
N VAL A 209 1.39 -20.75 2.31
CA VAL A 209 1.23 -19.73 3.37
C VAL A 209 2.33 -19.91 4.43
N ARG A 210 2.49 -21.13 4.96
CA ARG A 210 3.53 -21.42 5.96
C ARG A 210 4.92 -21.06 5.44
N LYS A 211 5.23 -21.43 4.20
CA LYS A 211 6.52 -21.19 3.58
C LYS A 211 6.79 -19.69 3.39
N VAL A 212 5.85 -18.93 2.82
CA VAL A 212 6.00 -17.48 2.61
C VAL A 212 6.16 -16.76 3.95
N VAL A 213 5.31 -17.07 4.93
CA VAL A 213 5.38 -16.45 6.27
C VAL A 213 6.71 -16.75 6.95
N THR A 214 7.19 -17.99 6.86
CA THR A 214 8.50 -18.38 7.43
C THR A 214 9.66 -17.66 6.74
N GLU A 215 9.67 -17.60 5.41
CA GLU A 215 10.74 -16.95 4.63
C GLU A 215 10.77 -15.44 4.80
N LEU A 216 9.63 -14.82 5.09
CA LEU A 216 9.50 -13.38 5.25
C LEU A 216 9.45 -12.93 6.72
N ASN A 217 9.57 -13.86 7.68
CA ASN A 217 9.41 -13.57 9.09
C ASN A 217 10.42 -12.54 9.63
N GLU A 218 11.63 -12.46 9.06
CA GLU A 218 12.67 -11.54 9.53
C GLU A 218 12.52 -10.08 9.03
N PHE A 219 11.55 -9.79 8.16
CA PHE A 219 11.46 -8.50 7.47
C PHE A 219 10.44 -7.55 8.10
N ASP A 220 10.90 -6.40 8.59
CA ASP A 220 10.03 -5.42 9.25
C ASP A 220 9.08 -4.66 8.31
N ASN A 221 9.29 -4.74 7.00
CA ASN A 221 8.62 -3.93 5.99
C ASN A 221 7.59 -4.71 5.15
N VAL A 222 6.95 -5.73 5.72
CA VAL A 222 5.95 -6.58 5.03
C VAL A 222 4.62 -6.62 5.80
N TYR A 223 3.52 -6.72 5.06
CA TYR A 223 2.26 -7.26 5.57
C TYR A 223 1.61 -8.20 4.54
N TYR A 224 0.72 -9.07 5.00
CA TYR A 224 0.12 -10.11 4.16
C TYR A 224 -1.31 -9.78 3.77
N GLU A 225 -1.61 -9.74 2.47
CA GLU A 225 -2.98 -9.71 1.95
C GLU A 225 -3.43 -11.13 1.66
N ILE A 226 -4.58 -11.54 2.23
CA ILE A 226 -5.09 -12.90 2.14
C ILE A 226 -5.38 -13.27 0.68
N CYS A 227 -6.14 -12.42 -0.01
CA CYS A 227 -6.56 -12.70 -1.38
C CYS A 227 -6.98 -11.40 -2.06
N ASN A 228 -6.52 -11.21 -3.29
CA ASN A 228 -7.03 -10.19 -4.19
C ASN A 228 -8.47 -10.51 -4.56
N GLU A 229 -9.40 -9.56 -4.45
CA GLU A 229 -10.79 -9.65 -4.94
C GLU A 229 -11.56 -10.96 -4.64
N PRO A 230 -11.62 -11.43 -3.38
CA PRO A 230 -12.23 -12.71 -3.05
C PRO A 230 -13.76 -12.77 -3.32
N TYR A 231 -14.40 -11.64 -3.59
CA TYR A 231 -15.80 -11.57 -4.02
C TYR A 231 -16.03 -12.09 -5.46
N PHE A 232 -14.98 -12.48 -6.18
CA PHE A 232 -15.05 -13.20 -7.44
C PHE A 232 -14.56 -14.65 -7.32
N GLY A 233 -14.84 -15.46 -8.35
CA GLY A 233 -14.18 -16.76 -8.54
C GLY A 233 -14.41 -17.80 -7.44
N GLY A 234 -15.46 -17.65 -6.63
CA GLY A 234 -15.90 -18.67 -5.67
C GLY A 234 -15.05 -18.80 -4.39
N VAL A 235 -14.24 -17.79 -4.05
CA VAL A 235 -13.46 -17.79 -2.80
C VAL A 235 -14.41 -17.69 -1.60
N THR A 236 -14.37 -18.66 -0.69
CA THR A 236 -15.27 -18.64 0.48
C THR A 236 -14.66 -17.85 1.63
N LEU A 237 -15.52 -17.33 2.52
CA LEU A 237 -15.04 -16.61 3.71
C LEU A 237 -14.33 -17.55 4.68
N GLU A 238 -14.79 -18.79 4.80
CA GLU A 238 -14.17 -19.81 5.65
C GLU A 238 -12.75 -20.14 5.20
N TRP A 239 -12.50 -20.18 3.88
CA TRP A 239 -11.16 -20.37 3.35
C TRP A 239 -10.26 -19.15 3.65
N GLN A 240 -10.79 -17.92 3.52
CA GLN A 240 -10.03 -16.71 3.89
C GLN A 240 -9.67 -16.70 5.38
N HIS A 241 -10.61 -17.07 6.27
CA HIS A 241 -10.35 -17.20 7.69
C HIS A 241 -9.28 -18.25 7.97
N ARG A 242 -9.35 -19.40 7.29
CA ARG A 242 -8.33 -20.45 7.43
C ARG A 242 -6.93 -19.93 7.07
N VAL A 243 -6.79 -19.13 6.00
CA VAL A 243 -5.51 -18.51 5.63
C VAL A 243 -5.05 -17.51 6.71
N ALA A 244 -5.95 -16.69 7.24
CA ALA A 244 -5.62 -15.73 8.31
C ALA A 244 -5.13 -16.44 9.58
N ASP A 245 -5.84 -17.48 10.03
CA ASP A 245 -5.43 -18.30 11.17
C ASP A 245 -4.08 -18.96 10.94
N LEU A 246 -3.83 -19.44 9.71
CA LEU A 246 -2.59 -20.09 9.36
C LEU A 246 -1.38 -19.14 9.38
N ILE A 247 -1.56 -17.89 8.96
CA ILE A 247 -0.52 -16.85 9.10
C ILE A 247 -0.20 -16.66 10.58
N VAL A 248 -1.22 -16.51 11.42
CA VAL A 248 -1.06 -16.33 12.88
C VAL A 248 -0.36 -17.52 13.52
N ASP A 249 -0.76 -18.75 13.18
CA ASP A 249 -0.18 -19.96 13.75
C ASP A 249 1.28 -20.13 13.30
N THR A 250 1.58 -19.86 12.04
CA THR A 250 2.96 -19.94 11.52
C THR A 250 3.87 -18.92 12.21
N GLU A 251 3.41 -17.67 12.33
CA GLU A 251 4.14 -16.61 13.04
C GLU A 251 4.44 -16.98 14.51
N LYS A 252 3.52 -17.68 15.19
CA LYS A 252 3.74 -18.19 16.55
C LYS A 252 4.72 -19.37 16.60
N GLU A 253 4.68 -20.25 15.60
CA GLU A 253 5.50 -21.47 15.53
C GLU A 253 6.98 -21.16 15.24
N VAL A 254 7.27 -20.18 14.37
CA VAL A 254 8.64 -19.84 13.96
C VAL A 254 9.48 -19.25 15.11
N GLY A 255 8.84 -18.78 16.20
CA GLY A 255 9.51 -18.32 17.43
C GLY A 255 8.94 -17.00 17.92
N SER A 256 9.51 -16.45 19.01
CA SER A 256 9.05 -15.18 19.61
C SER A 256 8.79 -14.15 18.52
N ALA A 257 7.60 -13.53 18.53
CA ALA A 257 7.14 -12.49 17.60
C ALA A 257 8.34 -11.78 16.97
N PRO A 258 8.48 -11.79 15.62
CA PRO A 258 9.77 -11.76 14.90
C PRO A 258 10.78 -10.69 15.31
N HIS A 259 10.31 -9.67 16.02
CA HIS A 259 11.12 -8.68 16.71
C HIS A 259 10.49 -8.42 18.08
N VAL A 260 11.28 -7.96 19.06
CA VAL A 260 10.79 -7.46 20.36
C VAL A 260 9.72 -6.37 20.11
N GLY A 261 8.44 -6.75 19.91
CA GLY A 261 7.44 -5.81 19.39
C GLY A 261 6.17 -6.32 18.70
N GLY A 262 6.08 -7.54 18.13
CA GLY A 262 4.80 -8.04 17.56
C GLY A 262 4.90 -8.87 16.27
N TYR A 263 3.75 -9.27 15.71
CA TYR A 263 3.58 -10.04 14.47
C TYR A 263 3.27 -9.13 13.27
N HIS A 264 3.50 -9.61 12.05
CA HIS A 264 3.10 -8.91 10.82
C HIS A 264 1.59 -8.65 10.76
N LEU A 265 1.22 -7.54 10.12
CA LEU A 265 -0.19 -7.22 9.87
C LEU A 265 -0.76 -8.15 8.79
N ILE A 266 -2.06 -8.43 8.93
CA ILE A 266 -2.85 -9.16 7.93
C ILE A 266 -3.91 -8.19 7.39
N SER A 267 -4.02 -8.11 6.08
CA SER A 267 -5.06 -7.38 5.38
C SER A 267 -6.05 -8.33 4.71
N GLN A 268 -7.29 -7.85 4.58
CA GLN A 268 -8.35 -8.54 3.84
C GLN A 268 -8.99 -7.56 2.85
N ASN A 269 -9.04 -7.95 1.58
CA ASN A 269 -9.81 -7.24 0.57
C ASN A 269 -11.30 -7.56 0.73
N ILE A 270 -12.03 -6.56 1.21
CA ILE A 270 -13.42 -6.68 1.65
C ILE A 270 -14.39 -6.61 0.48
N ALA A 271 -14.22 -5.63 -0.41
CA ALA A 271 -15.18 -5.35 -1.48
C ALA A 271 -14.59 -4.47 -2.58
N ASN A 272 -15.19 -4.59 -3.77
CA ASN A 272 -15.12 -3.57 -4.81
C ASN A 272 -16.08 -2.42 -4.45
N ASN A 273 -15.60 -1.18 -4.49
CA ASN A 273 -16.21 0.06 -4.01
C ASN A 273 -16.35 0.11 -2.48
N LYS A 274 -17.43 -0.47 -1.92
CA LYS A 274 -17.80 -0.27 -0.51
C LYS A 274 -18.57 -1.45 0.07
N ALA A 275 -18.30 -1.72 1.34
CA ALA A 275 -19.12 -2.59 2.18
C ALA A 275 -18.93 -2.20 3.65
N LYS A 276 -19.96 -2.45 4.46
CA LYS A 276 -19.84 -2.38 5.92
C LYS A 276 -19.36 -3.72 6.45
N VAL A 277 -18.32 -3.69 7.27
CA VAL A 277 -17.77 -4.86 7.94
C VAL A 277 -18.36 -4.96 9.35
N GLU A 278 -19.12 -6.02 9.61
CA GLU A 278 -19.77 -6.20 10.90
C GLU A 278 -18.91 -7.01 11.88
N ASN A 279 -18.34 -8.11 11.41
CA ASN A 279 -17.56 -9.04 12.23
C ASN A 279 -16.23 -9.36 11.52
N PRO A 280 -15.25 -8.43 11.53
CA PRO A 280 -13.96 -8.70 10.93
C PRO A 280 -13.27 -9.86 11.65
N HIS A 281 -12.53 -10.68 10.92
CA HIS A 281 -11.68 -11.69 11.53
C HIS A 281 -10.71 -11.02 12.54
N PRO A 282 -10.53 -11.56 13.77
CA PRO A 282 -9.75 -10.89 14.81
C PRO A 282 -8.29 -10.63 14.42
N ALA A 283 -7.72 -11.49 13.57
CA ALA A 283 -6.35 -11.34 13.07
C ALA A 283 -6.20 -10.25 11.99
N VAL A 284 -7.28 -9.84 11.32
CA VAL A 284 -7.23 -8.85 10.23
C VAL A 284 -7.07 -7.45 10.83
N SER A 285 -6.02 -6.75 10.42
CA SER A 285 -5.64 -5.42 10.92
C SER A 285 -5.93 -4.30 9.91
N ILE A 286 -6.03 -4.64 8.63
CA ILE A 286 -6.24 -3.69 7.52
C ILE A 286 -7.44 -4.16 6.71
N LEU A 287 -8.40 -3.27 6.48
CA LEU A 287 -9.60 -3.52 5.67
C LEU A 287 -9.43 -2.82 4.33
N ASN A 288 -9.09 -3.60 3.29
CA ASN A 288 -8.80 -3.10 1.96
C ASN A 288 -10.06 -3.10 1.08
N PHE A 289 -10.25 -2.03 0.32
CA PHE A 289 -11.30 -1.86 -0.67
C PHE A 289 -10.64 -1.51 -2.00
N HIS A 290 -11.28 -1.86 -3.11
CA HIS A 290 -10.81 -1.51 -4.44
C HIS A 290 -11.75 -0.47 -5.05
N TYR A 291 -11.22 0.51 -5.79
CA TYR A 291 -12.00 1.53 -6.49
C TYR A 291 -12.96 2.26 -5.54
N ALA A 292 -12.47 2.63 -4.35
CA ALA A 292 -13.30 3.11 -3.25
C ALA A 292 -13.69 4.60 -3.37
N SER A 293 -14.26 4.98 -4.52
CA SER A 293 -14.73 6.34 -4.82
C SER A 293 -16.24 6.39 -5.08
N PRO A 294 -17.02 7.20 -4.34
CA PRO A 294 -16.61 8.01 -3.18
C PRO A 294 -16.20 7.14 -1.97
N PRO A 295 -15.38 7.68 -1.04
CA PRO A 295 -14.82 6.95 0.11
C PRO A 295 -15.82 6.66 1.24
N ASP A 296 -17.07 6.30 0.91
CA ASP A 296 -18.12 6.00 1.89
C ASP A 296 -17.71 4.85 2.82
N THR A 297 -16.88 3.93 2.32
CA THR A 297 -16.37 2.79 3.08
C THR A 297 -15.64 3.20 4.35
N ILE A 298 -15.00 4.37 4.37
CA ILE A 298 -14.33 4.85 5.57
C ILE A 298 -15.35 5.15 6.66
N ALA A 299 -16.37 5.94 6.37
CA ALA A 299 -17.42 6.27 7.35
C ALA A 299 -18.18 5.01 7.83
N MET A 300 -18.39 4.04 6.95
CA MET A 300 -19.05 2.77 7.31
C MET A 300 -18.27 1.95 8.34
N ASN A 301 -16.94 2.06 8.34
CA ASN A 301 -16.05 1.15 9.06
C ASN A 301 -15.14 1.84 10.08
N TYR A 302 -15.16 3.18 10.19
CA TYR A 302 -14.27 3.95 11.07
C TYR A 302 -14.36 3.52 12.55
N ALA A 303 -15.53 3.07 13.01
CA ALA A 303 -15.71 2.61 14.39
C ALA A 303 -14.90 1.34 14.74
N LEU A 304 -14.39 0.61 13.74
CA LEU A 304 -13.62 -0.62 13.94
C LEU A 304 -12.19 -0.37 14.46
N ASN A 305 -11.72 0.90 14.46
CA ASN A 305 -10.37 1.27 14.94
C ASN A 305 -9.27 0.42 14.28
N LYS A 306 -9.35 0.30 12.96
CA LYS A 306 -8.39 -0.38 12.09
C LYS A 306 -8.01 0.54 10.94
N VAL A 307 -6.93 0.22 10.23
CA VAL A 307 -6.64 0.87 8.96
C VAL A 307 -7.70 0.46 7.94
N ILE A 308 -8.18 1.46 7.20
CA ILE A 308 -9.02 1.27 6.02
C ILE A 308 -8.20 1.72 4.82
N GLY A 309 -8.07 0.84 3.83
CA GLY A 309 -7.22 1.03 2.66
C GLY A 309 -7.99 1.01 1.34
N ASP A 310 -7.54 1.80 0.38
CA ASP A 310 -7.90 1.73 -1.04
C ASP A 310 -6.68 1.21 -1.79
N ASN A 311 -6.47 -0.11 -1.75
CA ASN A 311 -5.20 -0.71 -2.19
C ASN A 311 -5.19 -1.06 -3.69
N GLU A 312 -6.24 -0.71 -4.43
CA GLU A 312 -6.30 -0.88 -5.88
C GLU A 312 -7.24 0.15 -6.55
N THR A 313 -6.69 0.87 -7.51
CA THR A 313 -7.43 1.68 -8.49
C THR A 313 -6.79 1.48 -9.88
N GLY A 314 -7.21 2.21 -10.91
CA GLY A 314 -6.54 2.17 -12.23
C GLY A 314 -7.37 1.59 -13.39
N PHE A 315 -8.70 1.71 -13.34
CA PHE A 315 -9.57 1.31 -14.46
C PHE A 315 -10.57 2.40 -14.87
N ARG A 316 -10.20 3.68 -14.65
CA ARG A 316 -10.99 4.88 -14.96
C ARG A 316 -10.34 5.75 -16.06
N GLY A 317 -9.72 5.09 -17.05
CA GLY A 317 -9.05 5.73 -18.17
C GLY A 317 -7.66 6.27 -17.82
N THR A 318 -7.00 6.91 -18.78
CA THR A 318 -5.57 7.28 -18.67
C THR A 318 -5.32 8.63 -18.01
N ASN A 319 -6.37 9.36 -17.62
CA ASN A 319 -6.25 10.69 -17.03
C ASN A 319 -5.88 10.60 -15.55
N ASP A 320 -5.01 11.48 -15.07
CA ASP A 320 -4.56 11.54 -13.67
C ASP A 320 -5.66 12.01 -12.71
N LEU A 321 -6.50 12.95 -13.15
CA LEU A 321 -7.44 13.66 -12.27
C LEU A 321 -8.39 12.74 -11.49
N PRO A 322 -9.08 11.75 -12.10
CA PRO A 322 -9.93 10.82 -11.35
C PRO A 322 -9.20 10.13 -10.20
N TYR A 323 -7.98 9.64 -10.44
CA TYR A 323 -7.19 8.93 -9.43
C TYR A 323 -6.62 9.87 -8.38
N ARG A 324 -6.24 11.10 -8.74
CA ARG A 324 -5.80 12.11 -7.77
C ARG A 324 -6.96 12.49 -6.85
N VAL A 325 -8.14 12.71 -7.42
CA VAL A 325 -9.36 13.03 -6.67
C VAL A 325 -9.74 11.89 -5.72
N GLU A 326 -9.65 10.65 -6.16
CA GLU A 326 -9.88 9.46 -5.35
C GLU A 326 -8.87 9.36 -4.19
N ALA A 327 -7.57 9.47 -4.47
CA ALA A 327 -6.51 9.44 -3.46
C ALA A 327 -6.69 10.50 -2.36
N TRP A 328 -6.88 11.76 -2.76
CA TRP A 328 -7.07 12.86 -1.82
C TRP A 328 -8.35 12.71 -1.01
N GLN A 329 -9.47 12.31 -1.66
CA GLN A 329 -10.71 12.09 -0.94
C GLN A 329 -10.60 10.95 0.06
N PHE A 330 -9.91 9.86 -0.29
CA PHE A 330 -9.76 8.69 0.56
C PHE A 330 -8.88 8.98 1.78
N ILE A 331 -7.69 9.56 1.59
CA ILE A 331 -6.80 9.90 2.72
C ILE A 331 -7.45 10.94 3.63
N LEU A 332 -8.06 12.01 3.10
CA LEU A 332 -8.70 13.05 3.92
C LEU A 332 -10.10 12.65 4.43
N ALA A 333 -10.60 11.47 4.08
CA ALA A 333 -11.73 10.84 4.74
C ALA A 333 -11.31 10.00 5.96
N GLY A 334 -10.00 9.85 6.22
CA GLY A 334 -9.44 9.04 7.33
C GLY A 334 -8.86 7.69 6.90
N GLY A 335 -8.62 7.48 5.60
CA GLY A 335 -7.93 6.29 5.09
C GLY A 335 -6.44 6.31 5.43
N GLY A 336 -5.88 5.14 5.77
CA GLY A 336 -4.47 4.98 6.11
C GLY A 336 -3.59 4.47 4.97
N LEU A 337 -4.21 4.02 3.88
CA LEU A 337 -3.54 3.35 2.76
C LEU A 337 -4.20 3.71 1.42
N PHE A 338 -3.39 4.08 0.42
CA PHE A 338 -3.80 4.26 -0.97
C PHE A 338 -2.78 3.65 -1.93
N ASN A 339 -3.23 2.89 -2.93
CA ASN A 339 -2.43 2.37 -4.03
C ASN A 339 -3.14 2.51 -5.38
N HIS A 340 -2.38 2.90 -6.39
CA HIS A 340 -2.82 3.00 -7.78
C HIS A 340 -2.02 2.07 -8.69
N LEU A 341 -2.70 1.38 -9.60
CA LEU A 341 -2.04 0.62 -10.67
C LEU A 341 -1.46 1.57 -11.72
N ASP A 342 -0.13 1.69 -11.71
CA ASP A 342 0.63 2.52 -12.61
C ASP A 342 1.12 1.72 -13.82
N TYR A 343 0.40 1.89 -14.93
CA TYR A 343 0.67 1.15 -16.17
C TYR A 343 1.89 1.64 -16.95
N SER A 344 2.60 2.66 -16.44
CA SER A 344 3.87 3.08 -17.04
C SER A 344 5.05 2.18 -16.61
N PHE A 345 4.87 1.33 -15.59
CA PHE A 345 5.85 0.32 -15.19
C PHE A 345 5.62 -0.98 -15.95
N VAL A 346 6.57 -1.33 -16.82
CA VAL A 346 6.59 -2.61 -17.54
C VAL A 346 8.04 -3.09 -17.62
N ALA A 347 8.26 -4.36 -17.98
CA ALA A 347 9.61 -4.88 -18.17
C ALA A 347 10.40 -4.03 -19.21
N GLY A 348 11.60 -3.59 -18.84
CA GLY A 348 12.43 -2.66 -19.62
C GLY A 348 12.13 -1.16 -19.41
N HIS A 349 11.02 -0.82 -18.76
CA HIS A 349 10.62 0.55 -18.38
C HIS A 349 10.29 0.63 -16.88
N GLU A 350 11.10 0.01 -16.05
CA GLU A 350 10.97 0.05 -14.59
C GLU A 350 11.26 1.43 -14.00
N ASP A 351 11.68 2.40 -14.83
CA ASP A 351 11.65 3.84 -14.52
C ASP A 351 10.27 4.49 -14.70
N GLY A 352 9.26 3.70 -15.05
CA GLY A 352 7.88 4.15 -15.20
C GLY A 352 7.73 5.12 -16.36
N THR A 353 8.43 4.87 -17.47
CA THR A 353 8.43 5.73 -18.67
C THR A 353 7.71 5.11 -19.87
N PHE A 354 7.10 3.93 -19.71
CA PHE A 354 6.37 3.30 -20.79
C PHE A 354 5.19 4.16 -21.21
N VAL A 355 5.14 4.48 -22.50
CA VAL A 355 4.02 5.19 -23.11
C VAL A 355 3.01 4.15 -23.57
N TYR A 356 1.98 3.93 -22.77
CA TYR A 356 0.92 2.97 -23.08
C TYR A 356 -0.03 3.49 -24.18
N PRO A 357 -0.71 2.59 -24.91
CA PRO A 357 -1.67 2.97 -25.94
C PRO A 357 -2.88 3.73 -25.37
N ALA A 358 -3.56 4.52 -26.21
CA ALA A 358 -4.77 5.26 -25.81
C ALA A 358 -5.95 4.38 -25.34
N LYS A 359 -5.91 3.07 -25.64
CA LYS A 359 -6.91 2.08 -25.20
C LYS A 359 -6.58 1.44 -23.84
N GLN A 360 -5.49 1.83 -23.19
CA GLN A 360 -5.13 1.33 -21.87
C GLN A 360 -6.27 1.60 -20.88
N PRO A 361 -6.65 0.62 -20.03
CA PRO A 361 -7.77 0.78 -19.11
C PRO A 361 -7.53 1.83 -18.02
N GLY A 362 -6.26 2.08 -17.67
CA GLY A 362 -5.87 3.03 -16.64
C GLY A 362 -4.63 3.84 -16.98
N GLY A 363 -4.26 4.72 -16.04
CA GLY A 363 -3.16 5.66 -16.18
C GLY A 363 -1.95 5.33 -15.30
N GLY A 364 -1.39 6.35 -14.66
CA GLY A 364 -0.12 6.28 -13.95
C GLY A 364 1.06 6.63 -14.86
N ASN A 365 1.90 7.54 -14.39
CA ASN A 365 3.03 8.09 -15.13
C ASN A 365 3.90 8.91 -14.15
N PRO A 366 5.09 9.41 -14.56
CA PRO A 366 5.95 10.19 -13.68
C PRO A 366 5.29 11.45 -13.10
N ALA A 367 4.36 12.08 -13.82
CA ALA A 367 3.65 13.25 -13.31
C ALA A 367 2.64 12.85 -12.23
N PHE A 368 1.90 11.77 -12.42
CA PHE A 368 0.97 11.25 -11.41
C PHE A 368 1.69 10.83 -10.13
N ARG A 369 2.84 10.14 -10.22
CA ARG A 369 3.63 9.77 -9.04
C ARG A 369 4.07 11.00 -8.22
N ARG A 370 4.46 12.09 -8.90
CA ARG A 370 4.75 13.37 -8.22
C ARG A 370 3.50 13.95 -7.53
N GLN A 371 2.30 13.81 -8.09
CA GLN A 371 1.06 14.24 -7.45
C GLN A 371 0.75 13.42 -6.19
N MET A 372 1.02 12.11 -6.20
CA MET A 372 0.91 11.26 -5.00
C MET A 372 1.92 11.67 -3.92
N LYS A 373 3.13 12.09 -4.32
CA LYS A 373 4.07 12.71 -3.40
C LYS A 373 3.51 13.99 -2.76
N VAL A 374 2.81 14.84 -3.52
CA VAL A 374 2.17 16.04 -2.98
C VAL A 374 1.16 15.68 -1.89
N LEU A 375 0.29 14.69 -2.12
CA LEU A 375 -0.65 14.20 -1.10
C LEU A 375 0.09 13.72 0.16
N LYS A 376 1.14 12.91 -0.03
CA LYS A 376 1.95 12.40 1.07
C LYS A 376 2.65 13.52 1.86
N ASP A 377 3.23 14.50 1.19
CA ASP A 377 3.88 15.65 1.83
C ASP A 377 2.85 16.52 2.56
N PHE A 378 1.65 16.71 1.98
CA PHE A 378 0.57 17.49 2.59
C PHE A 378 0.13 16.87 3.92
N ILE A 379 -0.22 15.57 3.93
CA ILE A 379 -0.68 14.91 5.15
C ILE A 379 0.41 14.83 6.23
N ASN A 380 1.67 14.61 5.84
CA ASN A 380 2.81 14.61 6.77
C ASN A 380 3.21 16.01 7.26
N SER A 381 2.68 17.08 6.66
CA SER A 381 2.85 18.45 7.18
C SER A 381 1.94 18.77 8.36
N LEU A 382 1.10 17.82 8.77
CA LEU A 382 0.12 17.90 9.84
C LEU A 382 0.37 16.80 10.87
N ASP A 383 -0.08 17.02 12.11
CA ASP A 383 -0.14 15.98 13.12
C ASP A 383 -1.39 15.11 12.92
N PHE A 384 -1.41 14.37 11.80
CA PHE A 384 -2.56 13.58 11.36
C PHE A 384 -2.99 12.51 12.38
N LEU A 385 -2.10 12.11 13.29
CA LEU A 385 -2.42 11.19 14.38
C LEU A 385 -3.51 11.73 15.31
N ARG A 386 -3.55 13.05 15.51
CA ARG A 386 -4.56 13.70 16.36
C ARG A 386 -5.85 14.00 15.60
N MET A 387 -5.81 13.91 14.27
CA MET A 387 -6.90 14.33 13.40
C MET A 387 -7.90 13.20 13.18
N LYS A 388 -9.18 13.56 13.04
CA LYS A 388 -10.28 12.65 12.72
C LYS A 388 -11.18 13.22 11.62
N PRO A 389 -11.92 12.38 10.88
CA PRO A 389 -12.89 12.85 9.90
C PRO A 389 -13.93 13.75 10.56
N LEU A 390 -14.06 14.98 10.08
CA LEU A 390 -14.98 15.98 10.64
C LEU A 390 -15.64 16.82 9.54
N PRO A 391 -16.49 16.21 8.69
CA PRO A 391 -17.09 16.90 7.55
C PRO A 391 -17.99 18.08 7.96
N SER A 392 -18.53 18.08 9.17
CA SER A 392 -19.38 19.15 9.69
C SER A 392 -18.67 20.50 9.85
N VAL A 393 -17.33 20.55 9.82
CA VAL A 393 -16.55 21.81 9.86
C VAL A 393 -16.88 22.69 8.66
N VAL A 394 -17.12 22.11 7.48
CA VAL A 394 -17.46 22.88 6.29
C VAL A 394 -18.98 23.07 6.24
N THR A 395 -19.44 24.30 6.42
CA THR A 395 -20.87 24.61 6.39
C THR A 395 -21.36 24.88 4.96
N ASN A 396 -22.49 24.25 4.61
CA ASN A 396 -23.03 24.03 3.26
C ASN A 396 -23.46 25.27 2.42
N LYS A 397 -22.94 26.48 2.67
CA LYS A 397 -23.55 27.69 2.08
C LYS A 397 -23.02 28.14 0.70
N ALA A 398 -22.14 27.40 0.01
CA ALA A 398 -21.69 27.82 -1.34
C ALA A 398 -21.17 26.73 -2.31
N PHE A 399 -21.63 25.47 -2.24
CA PHE A 399 -21.04 24.38 -3.05
C PHE A 399 -22.05 23.60 -3.90
N ALA A 400 -22.50 24.17 -5.02
CA ALA A 400 -23.09 23.34 -6.08
C ALA A 400 -21.94 22.69 -6.89
N GLY A 401 -21.90 21.35 -6.95
CA GLY A 401 -20.97 20.62 -7.83
C GLY A 401 -19.53 20.46 -7.33
N VAL A 402 -19.28 20.62 -6.02
CA VAL A 402 -17.97 20.36 -5.38
C VAL A 402 -18.17 19.37 -4.24
N THR A 403 -17.30 18.36 -4.15
CA THR A 403 -17.19 17.47 -2.99
C THR A 403 -16.13 18.00 -2.03
N SER A 404 -16.32 17.76 -0.74
CA SER A 404 -15.36 18.15 0.30
C SER A 404 -15.02 16.99 1.22
N ARG A 405 -13.76 16.95 1.68
CA ARG A 405 -13.28 16.04 2.73
C ARG A 405 -12.50 16.82 3.77
N VAL A 406 -12.65 16.41 5.03
CA VAL A 406 -12.08 17.11 6.17
C VAL A 406 -11.51 16.12 7.17
N LEU A 407 -10.21 16.25 7.44
CA LEU A 407 -9.58 15.75 8.66
C LEU A 407 -9.35 16.95 9.59
N ALA A 408 -9.60 16.79 10.89
CA ALA A 408 -9.45 17.86 11.85
C ALA A 408 -8.95 17.38 13.22
N ASP A 409 -8.06 18.17 13.83
CA ASP A 409 -7.83 18.23 15.28
C ASP A 409 -8.43 19.57 15.75
N PRO A 410 -9.68 19.59 16.27
CA PRO A 410 -10.40 20.82 16.55
C PRO A 410 -9.63 21.81 17.44
N GLY A 411 -9.48 23.05 16.95
CA GLY A 411 -8.73 24.12 17.61
C GLY A 411 -7.23 24.12 17.31
N ASN A 412 -6.70 23.08 16.65
CA ASN A 412 -5.27 22.93 16.38
C ASN A 412 -4.96 22.95 14.88
N ALA A 413 -5.58 22.07 14.09
CA ALA A 413 -5.28 21.93 12.67
C ALA A 413 -6.44 21.34 11.87
N TYR A 414 -6.60 21.78 10.63
CA TYR A 414 -7.63 21.28 9.71
C TYR A 414 -7.04 21.05 8.31
N ALA A 415 -7.27 19.85 7.76
CA ALA A 415 -7.00 19.50 6.38
C ALA A 415 -8.31 19.39 5.63
N ILE A 416 -8.50 20.24 4.62
CA ILE A 416 -9.72 20.31 3.83
C ILE A 416 -9.33 20.11 2.37
N TYR A 417 -10.04 19.24 1.66
CA TYR A 417 -9.87 19.05 0.22
C TYR A 417 -11.18 19.27 -0.50
N LEU A 418 -11.12 20.01 -1.61
CA LEU A 418 -12.25 20.35 -2.46
C LEU A 418 -11.99 19.80 -3.86
N ALA A 419 -12.89 18.94 -4.34
CA ALA A 419 -12.82 18.35 -5.66
C ALA A 419 -14.08 18.67 -6.48
N PRO A 420 -13.96 18.73 -7.81
CA PRO A 420 -15.11 18.92 -8.67
C PRO A 420 -15.93 17.62 -8.73
N GLY A 421 -17.23 17.70 -8.48
CA GLY A 421 -18.09 16.50 -8.49
C GLY A 421 -18.21 15.84 -9.87
N ASP A 422 -17.85 16.55 -10.94
CA ASP A 422 -17.83 16.07 -12.32
C ASP A 422 -16.42 15.69 -12.82
N GLU A 423 -15.38 15.83 -11.98
CA GLU A 423 -13.99 15.54 -12.34
C GLU A 423 -13.52 16.23 -13.64
N LYS A 424 -13.98 17.47 -13.87
CA LYS A 424 -13.59 18.27 -15.04
C LYS A 424 -12.85 19.54 -14.63
N SER A 425 -11.75 19.80 -15.35
CA SER A 425 -11.06 21.10 -15.31
C SER A 425 -11.96 22.20 -15.85
N ALA A 426 -12.31 23.16 -15.00
CA ALA A 426 -13.02 24.38 -15.35
C ALA A 426 -12.59 25.52 -14.40
N PRO A 427 -12.54 26.80 -14.83
CA PRO A 427 -12.25 27.90 -13.91
C PRO A 427 -13.19 27.90 -12.71
N ARG A 428 -12.63 27.87 -11.49
CA ARG A 428 -13.34 27.78 -10.22
C ARG A 428 -12.75 28.74 -9.19
N GLU A 429 -13.60 29.14 -8.27
CA GLU A 429 -13.27 29.81 -7.02
C GLU A 429 -14.21 29.26 -5.93
N ALA A 430 -13.68 28.99 -4.75
CA ALA A 430 -14.43 28.45 -3.63
C ALA A 430 -14.53 29.49 -2.52
N VAL A 431 -15.73 29.70 -1.99
CA VAL A 431 -15.96 30.45 -0.76
C VAL A 431 -16.41 29.46 0.30
N ILE A 432 -15.52 29.06 1.20
CA ILE A 432 -15.84 28.11 2.27
C ILE A 432 -16.15 28.85 3.57
N ALA A 433 -17.17 28.38 4.30
CA ALA A 433 -17.43 28.81 5.67
C ALA A 433 -17.09 27.65 6.62
N LEU A 434 -16.13 27.88 7.50
CA LEU A 434 -15.58 26.90 8.42
C LEU A 434 -16.08 27.17 9.84
N GLU A 435 -16.64 26.15 10.49
CA GLU A 435 -16.95 26.18 11.92
C GLU A 435 -15.68 25.86 12.73
N LEU A 436 -15.08 26.89 13.32
CA LEU A 436 -13.80 26.81 14.02
C LEU A 436 -13.94 27.42 15.43
N PRO A 437 -13.37 26.81 16.48
CA PRO A 437 -13.29 27.42 17.80
C PRO A 437 -12.71 28.85 17.76
N ALA A 438 -13.09 29.70 18.71
CA ALA A 438 -12.58 31.06 18.78
C ALA A 438 -11.04 31.07 18.86
N GLY A 439 -10.40 31.83 17.98
CA GLY A 439 -8.95 31.77 17.83
C GLY A 439 -8.43 32.49 16.60
N ALA A 440 -7.11 32.58 16.48
CA ALA A 440 -6.42 33.04 15.28
C ALA A 440 -5.80 31.82 14.58
N TYR A 441 -6.08 31.69 13.28
CA TYR A 441 -5.66 30.56 12.45
C TYR A 441 -4.86 31.05 11.26
N ARG A 442 -3.99 30.18 10.73
CA ARG A 442 -3.21 30.44 9.52
C ARG A 442 -3.68 29.50 8.43
N ALA A 443 -4.32 30.06 7.41
CA ALA A 443 -4.78 29.31 6.25
C ALA A 443 -3.74 29.31 5.13
N GLU A 444 -3.47 28.13 4.56
CA GLU A 444 -2.64 27.91 3.38
C GLU A 444 -3.42 27.11 2.32
N TRP A 445 -3.66 27.74 1.17
CA TRP A 445 -4.28 27.08 0.02
C TRP A 445 -3.21 26.40 -0.83
N VAL A 446 -3.33 25.10 -1.02
CA VAL A 446 -2.35 24.23 -1.69
C VAL A 446 -2.94 23.67 -2.98
N ASP A 447 -2.16 23.72 -4.06
CA ASP A 447 -2.46 23.08 -5.33
C ASP A 447 -2.12 21.57 -5.27
N PRO A 448 -3.09 20.65 -5.35
CA PRO A 448 -2.86 19.21 -5.33
C PRO A 448 -2.00 18.68 -6.47
N LEU A 449 -1.94 19.40 -7.61
CA LEU A 449 -1.16 19.01 -8.78
C LEU A 449 0.34 19.28 -8.57
N THR A 450 0.68 20.40 -7.93
CA THR A 450 2.06 20.91 -7.86
C THR A 450 2.64 20.96 -6.44
N GLY A 451 1.80 20.91 -5.41
CA GLY A 451 2.16 21.15 -4.01
C GLY A 451 2.42 22.61 -3.67
N SER A 452 2.23 23.53 -4.62
CA SER A 452 2.47 24.96 -4.41
C SER A 452 1.44 25.56 -3.46
N VAL A 453 1.89 26.41 -2.54
CA VAL A 453 1.00 27.23 -1.72
C VAL A 453 0.64 28.50 -2.48
N ASN A 454 -0.56 28.54 -3.03
CA ASN A 454 -1.02 29.61 -3.92
C ASN A 454 -1.52 30.85 -3.17
N LYS A 455 -1.98 30.69 -1.92
CA LYS A 455 -2.44 31.80 -1.07
C LYS A 455 -2.19 31.48 0.40
N ARG A 456 -1.79 32.49 1.17
CA ARG A 456 -1.68 32.44 2.63
C ARG A 456 -2.47 33.58 3.24
N GLU A 457 -3.23 33.30 4.29
CA GLU A 457 -3.98 34.31 5.02
C GLU A 457 -4.09 33.97 6.51
N THR A 458 -4.28 35.00 7.34
CA THR A 458 -4.63 34.81 8.76
C THR A 458 -6.10 35.09 8.93
N ALA A 459 -6.80 34.18 9.60
CA ALA A 459 -8.21 34.34 9.89
C ALA A 459 -8.46 34.32 11.40
N ARG A 460 -9.45 35.08 11.86
CA ARG A 460 -9.89 35.07 13.26
C ARG A 460 -11.32 34.55 13.35
N SER A 461 -11.52 33.43 14.03
CA SER A 461 -12.85 32.98 14.42
C SER A 461 -13.32 33.82 15.61
N ARG A 462 -14.36 34.65 15.42
CA ARG A 462 -14.94 35.50 16.49
C ARG A 462 -16.26 34.93 17.03
N ASN A 463 -17.08 34.33 16.17
CA ASN A 463 -18.40 33.80 16.50
C ASN A 463 -18.51 32.30 16.15
N GLY A 464 -17.41 31.56 16.24
CA GLY A 464 -17.37 30.14 15.87
C GLY A 464 -17.26 29.87 14.37
N PHE A 465 -17.11 30.90 13.52
CA PHE A 465 -16.99 30.74 12.07
C PHE A 465 -15.88 31.60 11.47
N VAL A 466 -15.29 31.09 10.39
CA VAL A 466 -14.37 31.78 9.49
C VAL A 466 -14.84 31.57 8.05
N VAL A 467 -14.83 32.63 7.24
CA VAL A 467 -15.07 32.53 5.79
C VAL A 467 -13.76 32.75 5.07
N LEU A 468 -13.40 31.84 4.16
CA LEU A 468 -12.20 31.93 3.33
C LEU A 468 -12.58 31.83 1.85
N THR A 469 -11.90 32.61 1.02
CA THR A 469 -12.01 32.53 -0.43
C THR A 469 -10.73 31.95 -1.01
N SER A 470 -10.85 30.87 -1.78
CA SER A 470 -9.71 30.25 -2.45
C SER A 470 -9.10 31.20 -3.49
N PRO A 471 -7.82 31.06 -3.85
CA PRO A 471 -7.37 31.58 -5.13
C PRO A 471 -8.10 30.86 -6.28
N PRO A 472 -8.12 31.43 -7.51
CA PRO A 472 -8.64 30.71 -8.68
C PRO A 472 -7.92 29.39 -8.91
N TYR A 473 -8.67 28.35 -9.25
CA TYR A 473 -8.17 27.01 -9.57
C TYR A 473 -9.00 26.37 -10.70
N ARG A 474 -8.60 25.19 -11.20
CA ARG A 474 -9.29 24.54 -12.33
C ARG A 474 -9.86 23.17 -12.02
N GLU A 475 -9.10 22.36 -11.31
CA GLU A 475 -9.45 20.98 -11.03
C GLU A 475 -9.87 20.88 -9.57
N ASP A 476 -8.90 20.74 -8.68
CA ASP A 476 -9.02 20.51 -7.26
C ASP A 476 -8.19 21.52 -6.46
N ILE A 477 -8.50 21.68 -5.17
CA ILE A 477 -7.71 22.52 -4.27
C ILE A 477 -7.74 21.96 -2.84
N ALA A 478 -6.63 22.06 -2.13
CA ALA A 478 -6.53 21.72 -0.73
C ALA A 478 -6.33 22.98 0.13
N LEU A 479 -6.74 22.90 1.38
CA LEU A 479 -6.58 23.93 2.38
C LEU A 479 -6.08 23.31 3.68
N LYS A 480 -5.04 23.93 4.23
CA LYS A 480 -4.55 23.68 5.58
C LYS A 480 -4.85 24.90 6.45
N VAL A 481 -5.47 24.72 7.62
CA VAL A 481 -5.82 25.79 8.58
C VAL A 481 -5.22 25.53 9.94
#